data_AF-A0AB73MP44-F1
#
_entry.id   AF-A0AB73MP44-F1
#
_cell.length_a   1.000
_cell.length_b   1.000
_cell.length_c   1.000
_cell.angle_alpha   90.00
_cell.angle_beta   90.00
_cell.angle_gamma   90.00
#
_symmetry.space_group_name_H-M   'P 1'
#
loop_
_entity.id
_entity.type
_entity.pdbx_description
1 polymer ?
#
loop_
_entity_poly.entity_id
_entity_poly.type
_entity_poly.pdbx_seq_one_letter_code
_entity_poly.pdbx_strand_id
1 'polypeptide(L)'
;MKSFLKGFGIFFAVCLAFSLWYVILGAFIIVVIVGIVLTIRKNRYFASPEFQMHRQRTATLASEYNEIASYVHDIYTRGIYELGTSTNGMYGHLATVEAQQPKTWQTLLRKKTDERPPHIYKSSEQVVLEAERDPIGSLTKYFHIEADLQTLKDVQRLSDDIARLETAVDNVRRREDDMIAHINPPPFIIKQYADEFWKKLNVYHVGLSVPYPVYRFEYTSADGKENRAVTVTLDTPTLDALSETLERKIRWAWPEGGERTLMTAQLRQRIKERDNYTCQNPGCGNSIMRERILVLEVVHKVPLSNGGNNEPENLQTLCWRCVRGRNLRLA
;
A
#
# COMPACT_ATOMS: atom_id res chain seq x y z
N MET A 1 -17.51 -5.52 -53.07
CA MET A 1 -16.76 -4.24 -53.16
C MET A 1 -15.91 -3.91 -51.92
N LYS A 2 -16.44 -3.99 -50.67
CA LYS A 2 -15.65 -3.70 -49.44
C LYS A 2 -14.45 -4.62 -49.18
N SER A 3 -14.49 -5.89 -49.59
CA SER A 3 -13.35 -6.83 -49.44
C SER A 3 -12.20 -6.52 -50.41
N PHE A 4 -12.52 -6.07 -51.61
CA PHE A 4 -11.55 -5.79 -52.68
C PHE A 4 -10.77 -4.49 -52.43
N LEU A 5 -11.42 -3.43 -51.90
CA LEU A 5 -10.74 -2.20 -51.47
C LEU A 5 -9.81 -2.43 -50.26
N LYS A 6 -10.14 -3.37 -49.35
CA LYS A 6 -9.26 -3.74 -48.23
C LYS A 6 -7.99 -4.44 -48.72
N GLY A 7 -8.11 -5.34 -49.71
CA GLY A 7 -6.95 -6.01 -50.30
C GLY A 7 -5.98 -5.06 -51.00
N PHE A 8 -6.49 -4.08 -51.76
CA PHE A 8 -5.67 -3.07 -52.43
C PHE A 8 -4.97 -2.12 -51.43
N GLY A 9 -5.66 -1.73 -50.36
CA GLY A 9 -5.07 -0.92 -49.28
C GLY A 9 -3.94 -1.64 -48.55
N ILE A 10 -4.08 -2.95 -48.29
CA ILE A 10 -3.03 -3.78 -47.68
C ILE A 10 -1.84 -3.92 -48.64
N PHE A 11 -2.08 -4.14 -49.93
CA PHE A 11 -1.01 -4.25 -50.94
C PHE A 11 -0.20 -2.95 -51.08
N PHE A 12 -0.86 -1.79 -51.15
CA PHE A 12 -0.18 -0.50 -51.18
C PHE A 12 0.59 -0.21 -49.88
N ALA A 13 0.05 -0.57 -48.72
CA ALA A 13 0.76 -0.44 -47.45
C ALA A 13 2.02 -1.32 -47.38
N VAL A 14 1.97 -2.55 -47.93
CA VAL A 14 3.13 -3.45 -48.03
C VAL A 14 4.17 -2.90 -48.99
N CYS A 15 3.77 -2.41 -50.17
CA CYS A 15 4.69 -1.77 -51.12
C CYS A 15 5.32 -0.49 -50.56
N LEU A 16 4.58 0.31 -49.77
CA LEU A 16 5.07 1.54 -49.15
C LEU A 16 6.01 1.24 -47.96
N ALA A 17 5.73 0.19 -47.17
CA ALA A 17 6.65 -0.30 -46.15
C ALA A 17 7.95 -0.86 -46.78
N PHE A 18 7.83 -1.56 -47.91
CA PHE A 18 8.98 -2.05 -48.67
C PHE A 18 9.78 -0.92 -49.33
N SER A 19 9.14 0.19 -49.74
CA SER A 19 9.83 1.35 -50.31
C SER A 19 10.46 2.26 -49.26
N LEU A 20 10.03 2.20 -47.99
CA LEU A 20 10.57 2.99 -46.87
C LEU A 20 11.42 2.17 -45.88
N TRP A 21 11.82 0.95 -46.24
CA TRP A 21 12.56 0.04 -45.35
C TRP A 21 13.87 0.63 -44.82
N TYR A 22 14.56 1.46 -45.61
CA TYR A 22 15.80 2.15 -45.21
C TYR A 22 15.54 3.24 -44.15
N VAL A 23 14.35 3.86 -44.13
CA VAL A 23 13.97 4.82 -43.08
C VAL A 23 13.74 4.08 -41.76
N ILE A 24 13.08 2.93 -41.83
CA ILE A 24 12.88 2.04 -40.67
C ILE A 24 14.23 1.54 -40.15
N LEU A 25 15.12 1.11 -41.06
CA LEU A 25 16.48 0.69 -40.71
C LEU A 25 17.30 1.84 -40.10
N GLY A 26 17.23 3.04 -40.67
CA GLY A 26 17.90 4.23 -40.13
C GLY A 26 17.40 4.61 -38.74
N ALA A 27 16.08 4.60 -38.52
CA ALA A 27 15.49 4.83 -37.21
C ALA A 27 15.93 3.77 -36.19
N PHE A 28 15.96 2.49 -36.60
CA PHE A 28 16.45 1.40 -35.76
C PHE A 28 17.93 1.60 -35.37
N ILE A 29 18.80 1.95 -36.33
CA ILE A 29 20.22 2.24 -36.06
C ILE A 29 20.37 3.38 -35.06
N ILE A 30 19.59 4.46 -35.20
CA ILE A 30 19.60 5.59 -34.27
C ILE A 30 19.23 5.12 -32.85
N VAL A 31 18.17 4.30 -32.71
CA VAL A 31 17.77 3.75 -31.40
C VAL A 31 18.88 2.91 -30.79
N VAL A 32 19.55 2.07 -31.59
CA VAL A 32 20.69 1.25 -31.13
C VAL A 32 21.86 2.14 -30.67
N ILE A 33 22.24 3.15 -31.45
CA ILE A 33 23.31 4.09 -31.10
C ILE A 33 22.97 4.82 -29.79
N VAL A 34 21.75 5.31 -29.65
CA VAL A 34 21.28 5.98 -28.43
C VAL A 34 21.39 5.02 -27.22
N GLY A 35 20.97 3.76 -27.37
CA GLY A 35 21.11 2.74 -26.32
C GLY A 35 22.57 2.46 -25.92
N ILE A 36 23.48 2.39 -26.89
CA ILE A 36 24.92 2.22 -26.64
C ILE A 36 25.48 3.44 -25.89
N VAL A 37 25.19 4.66 -26.36
CA VAL A 37 25.66 5.90 -25.73
C VAL A 37 25.16 6.00 -24.28
N LEU A 38 23.89 5.69 -24.02
CA LEU A 38 23.32 5.69 -22.68
C LEU A 38 24.02 4.68 -21.77
N THR A 39 24.31 3.48 -22.27
CA THR A 39 25.03 2.45 -21.52
C THR A 39 26.46 2.86 -21.17
N ILE A 40 27.19 3.48 -22.11
CA ILE A 40 28.54 4.01 -21.86
C ILE A 40 28.50 5.12 -20.81
N ARG A 41 27.57 6.09 -20.95
CA ARG A 41 27.40 7.19 -20.00
C ARG A 41 27.06 6.68 -18.61
N LYS A 42 26.16 5.69 -18.52
CA LYS A 42 25.78 5.01 -17.28
C LYS A 42 26.99 4.37 -16.59
N ASN A 43 27.74 3.55 -17.32
CA ASN A 43 28.92 2.87 -16.77
C ASN A 43 29.99 3.86 -16.30
N ARG A 44 30.21 4.94 -17.06
CA ARG A 44 31.13 6.02 -16.67
C ARG A 44 30.67 6.74 -15.41
N TYR A 45 29.37 7.02 -15.28
CA TYR A 45 28.81 7.62 -14.07
C TYR A 45 29.03 6.72 -12.84
N PHE A 46 28.67 5.43 -12.91
CA PHE A 46 28.86 4.53 -11.77
C PHE A 46 30.33 4.24 -11.45
N ALA A 47 31.23 4.32 -12.42
CA ALA A 47 32.68 4.21 -12.18
C ALA A 47 33.31 5.52 -11.69
N SER A 48 32.57 6.64 -11.66
CA SER A 48 33.12 7.93 -11.26
C SER A 48 33.54 7.96 -9.77
N PRO A 49 34.62 8.68 -9.43
CA PRO A 49 35.03 8.85 -8.03
C PRO A 49 33.95 9.52 -7.18
N GLU A 50 33.22 10.47 -7.77
CA GLU A 50 32.09 11.17 -7.14
C GLU A 50 31.01 10.18 -6.69
N PHE A 51 30.52 9.33 -7.60
CA PHE A 51 29.53 8.31 -7.25
C PHE A 51 30.04 7.33 -6.20
N GLN A 52 31.31 6.90 -6.28
CA GLN A 52 31.87 5.98 -5.29
C GLN A 52 31.98 6.62 -3.90
N MET A 53 32.33 7.91 -3.82
CA MET A 53 32.35 8.66 -2.57
C MET A 53 30.96 8.79 -1.98
N HIS A 54 29.95 9.12 -2.80
CA HIS A 54 28.56 9.16 -2.36
C HIS A 54 28.08 7.81 -1.85
N ARG A 55 28.34 6.74 -2.60
CA ARG A 55 28.02 5.36 -2.20
C ARG A 55 28.61 4.99 -0.84
N GLN A 56 29.85 5.37 -0.57
CA GLN A 56 30.49 5.12 0.73
C GLN A 56 29.84 5.95 1.84
N ARG A 57 29.56 7.24 1.60
CA ARG A 57 28.90 8.12 2.58
C ARG A 57 27.48 7.70 2.92
N THR A 58 26.76 7.13 1.96
CA THR A 58 25.39 6.66 2.15
C THR A 58 25.31 5.19 2.59
N ALA A 59 26.43 4.50 2.84
CA ALA A 59 26.43 3.08 3.17
C ALA A 59 25.67 2.76 4.46
N THR A 60 25.84 3.57 5.51
CA THR A 60 25.09 3.45 6.76
C THR A 60 23.59 3.67 6.52
N LEU A 61 23.24 4.69 5.75
CA LEU A 61 21.85 5.02 5.43
C LEU A 61 21.18 3.91 4.61
N ALA A 62 21.92 3.28 3.67
CA ALA A 62 21.47 2.13 2.92
C ALA A 62 21.26 0.90 3.81
N SER A 63 22.13 0.68 4.81
CA SER A 63 21.94 -0.38 5.80
C SER A 63 20.69 -0.15 6.63
N GLU A 64 20.49 1.06 7.16
CA GLU A 64 19.29 1.42 7.92
C GLU A 64 18.01 1.28 7.09
N TYR A 65 18.05 1.71 5.82
CA TYR A 65 16.96 1.50 4.87
C TYR A 65 16.60 0.02 4.79
N ASN A 66 17.59 -0.84 4.56
CA ASN A 66 17.35 -2.28 4.38
C ASN A 66 16.78 -2.92 5.65
N GLU A 67 17.21 -2.48 6.83
CA GLU A 67 16.65 -2.94 8.10
C GLU A 67 15.18 -2.54 8.27
N ILE A 68 14.81 -1.31 7.90
CA ILE A 68 13.42 -0.84 7.97
C ILE A 68 12.56 -1.52 6.92
N ALA A 69 13.06 -1.70 5.71
CA ALA A 69 12.36 -2.47 4.68
C ALA A 69 12.08 -3.92 5.14
N SER A 70 13.05 -4.56 5.79
CA SER A 70 12.86 -5.87 6.43
C SER A 70 11.81 -5.80 7.55
N TYR A 71 11.84 -4.76 8.38
CA TYR A 71 10.86 -4.58 9.45
C TYR A 71 9.43 -4.37 8.92
N VAL A 72 9.26 -3.59 7.85
CA VAL A 72 7.98 -3.42 7.14
C VAL A 72 7.47 -4.77 6.62
N HIS A 73 8.37 -5.58 6.05
CA HIS A 73 8.04 -6.93 5.60
C HIS A 73 7.64 -7.86 6.76
N ASP A 74 8.28 -7.75 7.93
CA ASP A 74 7.92 -8.52 9.12
C ASP A 74 6.50 -8.16 9.61
N ILE A 75 6.10 -6.89 9.54
CA ILE A 75 4.72 -6.46 9.88
C ILE A 75 3.75 -7.04 8.85
N TYR A 76 4.06 -6.87 7.56
CA TYR A 76 3.24 -7.38 6.46
C TYR A 76 2.98 -8.88 6.55
N THR A 77 3.99 -9.69 6.84
CA THR A 77 3.86 -11.15 6.85
C THR A 77 3.12 -11.70 8.06
N ARG A 78 3.09 -10.94 9.16
CA ARG A 78 2.44 -11.33 10.42
C ARG A 78 1.03 -10.76 10.57
N GLY A 79 0.70 -9.69 9.84
CA GLY A 79 -0.60 -9.04 9.91
C GLY A 79 -1.70 -9.87 9.27
N ILE A 80 -2.90 -9.82 9.86
CA ILE A 80 -4.14 -10.28 9.24
C ILE A 80 -4.86 -9.02 8.76
N TYR A 81 -5.00 -8.87 7.44
CA TYR A 81 -5.51 -7.66 6.78
C TYR A 81 -6.93 -7.85 6.23
N GLU A 82 -7.77 -8.57 6.96
CA GLU A 82 -9.17 -8.84 6.58
C GLU A 82 -10.10 -8.54 7.76
N LEU A 83 -11.20 -7.84 7.49
CA LEU A 83 -12.27 -7.55 8.46
C LEU A 83 -13.64 -7.91 7.90
N GLY A 84 -14.32 -8.86 8.54
CA GLY A 84 -15.64 -9.29 8.08
C GLY A 84 -15.62 -9.90 6.67
N THR A 85 -16.80 -10.27 6.17
CA THR A 85 -16.96 -10.87 4.84
C THR A 85 -18.27 -10.39 4.21
N SER A 86 -18.35 -10.34 2.88
CA SER A 86 -19.66 -10.20 2.22
C SER A 86 -20.26 -11.59 1.98
N THR A 87 -21.51 -11.81 2.40
CA THR A 87 -22.26 -13.04 2.07
C THR A 87 -22.86 -12.98 0.66
N ASN A 88 -22.90 -11.80 0.06
CA ASN A 88 -23.51 -11.58 -1.24
C ASN A 88 -22.64 -12.12 -2.38
N GLY A 89 -23.15 -13.11 -3.10
CA GLY A 89 -22.38 -13.85 -4.11
C GLY A 89 -21.42 -14.89 -3.52
N MET A 90 -21.40 -15.10 -2.19
CA MET A 90 -20.54 -16.09 -1.52
C MET A 90 -20.74 -17.51 -2.08
N TYR A 91 -21.99 -17.87 -2.38
CA TYR A 91 -22.36 -19.13 -3.05
C TYR A 91 -22.51 -19.00 -4.56
N GLY A 92 -22.12 -17.87 -5.18
CA GLY A 92 -22.25 -17.65 -6.61
C GLY A 92 -21.46 -18.66 -7.45
N HIS A 93 -20.39 -19.21 -6.88
CA HIS A 93 -19.60 -20.29 -7.47
C HIS A 93 -20.34 -21.65 -7.50
N LEU A 94 -21.37 -21.84 -6.67
CA LEU A 94 -22.22 -23.03 -6.69
C LEU A 94 -23.28 -22.97 -7.80
N ALA A 95 -23.55 -21.79 -8.33
CA ALA A 95 -24.48 -21.61 -9.44
C ALA A 95 -23.74 -21.77 -10.78
N THR A 96 -24.23 -22.67 -11.63
CA THR A 96 -23.80 -22.70 -13.04
C THR A 96 -24.65 -21.72 -13.83
N VAL A 97 -24.00 -20.69 -14.39
CA VAL A 97 -24.69 -19.70 -15.22
C VAL A 97 -24.58 -20.11 -16.68
N GLU A 98 -25.69 -20.53 -17.28
CA GLU A 98 -25.78 -20.73 -18.73
C GLU A 98 -26.00 -19.37 -19.41
N ALA A 99 -24.90 -18.69 -19.73
CA ALA A 99 -24.97 -17.41 -20.45
C ALA A 99 -25.26 -17.68 -21.94
N GLN A 100 -26.50 -17.49 -22.38
CA GLN A 100 -26.80 -17.30 -23.80
C GLN A 100 -26.33 -15.90 -24.22
N GLN A 101 -25.05 -15.77 -24.58
CA GLN A 101 -24.49 -14.53 -25.13
C GLN A 101 -23.81 -14.81 -26.48
N PRO A 102 -23.99 -13.96 -27.51
CA PRO A 102 -23.36 -14.15 -28.80
C PRO A 102 -21.83 -14.00 -28.69
N LYS A 103 -21.11 -14.99 -29.21
CA LYS A 103 -19.64 -15.01 -29.26
C LYS A 103 -19.14 -13.93 -30.24
N THR A 104 -18.78 -12.75 -29.73
CA THR A 104 -18.04 -11.73 -30.51
C THR A 104 -16.58 -11.69 -30.08
N TRP A 105 -15.68 -11.38 -31.01
CA TRP A 105 -14.22 -11.33 -30.73
C TRP A 105 -13.83 -10.24 -29.71
N GLN A 106 -14.69 -9.24 -29.51
CA GLN A 106 -14.49 -8.14 -28.55
C GLN A 106 -14.61 -8.59 -27.08
N THR A 107 -15.42 -9.63 -26.78
CA THR A 107 -15.53 -10.19 -25.42
C THR A 107 -14.35 -11.09 -25.05
N LEU A 108 -13.66 -11.66 -26.04
CA LEU A 108 -12.47 -12.51 -25.83
C LEU A 108 -11.18 -11.70 -25.55
N LEU A 109 -11.13 -10.41 -25.91
CA LEU A 109 -9.99 -9.51 -25.68
C LEU A 109 -10.01 -8.84 -24.30
N ARG A 110 -11.13 -8.93 -23.56
CA ARG A 110 -11.21 -8.48 -22.15
C ARG A 110 -10.58 -9.55 -21.23
N LYS A 111 -9.30 -9.87 -21.44
CA LYS A 111 -8.47 -10.39 -20.35
C LYS A 111 -8.01 -9.19 -19.54
N LYS A 112 -8.85 -8.75 -18.62
CA LYS A 112 -8.37 -7.98 -17.47
C LYS A 112 -7.76 -9.01 -16.54
N THR A 113 -6.48 -8.89 -16.24
CA THR A 113 -5.87 -9.56 -15.10
C THR A 113 -6.63 -9.04 -13.88
N ASP A 114 -7.63 -9.81 -13.48
CA ASP A 114 -8.54 -9.53 -12.38
C ASP A 114 -7.75 -9.79 -11.10
N GLU A 115 -6.92 -8.84 -10.68
CA GLU A 115 -6.69 -8.65 -9.25
C GLU A 115 -8.03 -8.13 -8.71
N ARG A 116 -8.98 -9.08 -8.49
CA ARG A 116 -10.22 -8.76 -7.80
C ARG A 116 -9.82 -8.35 -6.40
N PRO A 117 -10.05 -7.10 -5.96
CA PRO A 117 -9.97 -6.83 -4.53
C PRO A 117 -10.93 -7.82 -3.82
N PRO A 118 -10.49 -8.50 -2.75
CA PRO A 118 -11.22 -9.64 -2.19
C PRO A 118 -12.62 -9.28 -1.65
N HIS A 119 -12.91 -8.00 -1.42
CA HIS A 119 -14.14 -7.52 -0.77
C HIS A 119 -15.02 -6.67 -1.71
N ILE A 120 -15.64 -7.30 -2.71
CA ILE A 120 -16.65 -6.63 -3.56
C ILE A 120 -18.06 -7.00 -3.09
N TYR A 121 -18.88 -5.98 -2.86
CA TYR A 121 -20.31 -6.10 -2.59
C TYR A 121 -21.12 -5.57 -3.79
N LYS A 122 -21.64 -6.49 -4.61
CA LYS A 122 -22.54 -6.13 -5.74
C LYS A 122 -23.90 -5.74 -5.20
N SER A 123 -24.39 -4.56 -5.54
CA SER A 123 -25.48 -3.92 -4.82
C SER A 123 -26.39 -3.11 -5.73
N SER A 124 -27.53 -2.66 -5.18
CA SER A 124 -28.39 -1.70 -5.87
C SER A 124 -27.77 -0.30 -5.84
N GLU A 125 -28.22 0.57 -6.72
CA GLU A 125 -27.79 1.97 -6.74
C GLU A 125 -28.00 2.67 -5.38
N GLN A 126 -29.10 2.35 -4.70
CA GLN A 126 -29.40 2.88 -3.36
C GLN A 126 -28.34 2.51 -2.32
N VAL A 127 -27.82 1.29 -2.36
CA VAL A 127 -26.76 0.84 -1.43
C VAL A 127 -25.45 1.56 -1.74
N VAL A 128 -25.12 1.78 -3.01
CA VAL A 128 -23.93 2.56 -3.38
C VAL A 128 -24.08 4.01 -2.91
N LEU A 129 -25.27 4.61 -3.06
CA LEU A 129 -25.57 5.95 -2.54
C LEU A 129 -25.54 6.03 -1.01
N GLU A 130 -25.92 4.96 -0.31
CA GLU A 130 -25.81 4.84 1.15
C GLU A 130 -24.34 4.77 1.57
N ALA A 131 -23.54 3.92 0.91
CA ALA A 131 -22.10 3.78 1.16
C ALA A 131 -21.31 5.06 0.88
N GLU A 132 -21.75 5.89 -0.06
CA GLU A 132 -21.14 7.20 -0.30
C GLU A 132 -21.44 8.21 0.82
N ARG A 133 -22.63 8.15 1.43
CA ARG A 133 -23.04 9.07 2.51
C ARG A 133 -22.55 8.64 3.89
N ASP A 134 -22.59 7.35 4.16
CA ASP A 134 -22.17 6.73 5.43
C ASP A 134 -21.33 5.48 5.14
N PRO A 135 -20.03 5.65 4.82
CA PRO A 135 -19.16 4.54 4.48
C PRO A 135 -18.96 3.58 5.66
N ILE A 136 -18.84 4.10 6.89
CA ILE A 136 -18.60 3.28 8.09
C ILE A 136 -19.86 2.46 8.45
N GLY A 137 -21.04 3.10 8.44
CA GLY A 137 -22.30 2.39 8.66
C GLY A 137 -22.52 1.29 7.62
N SER A 138 -22.26 1.60 6.35
CA SER A 138 -22.39 0.64 5.25
C SER A 138 -21.39 -0.51 5.35
N LEU A 139 -20.14 -0.25 5.74
CA LEU A 139 -19.16 -1.30 6.03
C LEU A 139 -19.68 -2.26 7.10
N THR A 140 -20.10 -1.72 8.26
CA THR A 140 -20.61 -2.57 9.35
C THR A 140 -21.82 -3.39 8.95
N LYS A 141 -22.70 -2.83 8.13
CA LYS A 141 -23.97 -3.46 7.71
C LYS A 141 -23.80 -4.51 6.62
N TYR A 142 -22.99 -4.25 5.59
CA TYR A 142 -22.94 -5.08 4.38
C TYR A 142 -21.75 -6.05 4.33
N PHE A 143 -20.71 -5.79 5.12
CA PHE A 143 -19.55 -6.68 5.27
C PHE A 143 -19.51 -7.40 6.62
N HIS A 144 -20.64 -7.39 7.35
CA HIS A 144 -20.83 -8.11 8.63
C HIS A 144 -19.70 -7.83 9.63
N ILE A 145 -19.34 -6.55 9.78
CA ILE A 145 -18.41 -6.11 10.83
C ILE A 145 -19.25 -5.82 12.08
N GLU A 146 -19.40 -6.84 12.91
CA GLU A 146 -20.27 -6.83 14.09
C GLU A 146 -19.75 -5.89 15.19
N ALA A 147 -20.67 -5.31 15.95
CA ALA A 147 -20.34 -4.43 17.06
C ALA A 147 -20.15 -5.22 18.36
N ASP A 148 -19.12 -6.05 18.40
CA ASP A 148 -18.73 -6.83 19.57
C ASP A 148 -17.27 -6.55 20.00
N LEU A 149 -16.91 -7.00 21.20
CA LEU A 149 -15.62 -6.72 21.79
C LEU A 149 -14.44 -7.36 21.02
N GLN A 150 -14.66 -8.52 20.39
CA GLN A 150 -13.62 -9.19 19.61
C GLN A 150 -13.39 -8.44 18.31
N THR A 151 -14.45 -8.07 17.59
CA THR A 151 -14.34 -7.28 16.36
C THR A 151 -13.69 -5.92 16.63
N LEU A 152 -14.02 -5.24 17.74
CA LEU A 152 -13.34 -3.99 18.13
C LEU A 152 -11.83 -4.20 18.36
N LYS A 153 -11.42 -5.30 19.01
CA LYS A 153 -9.99 -5.62 19.19
C LYS A 153 -9.29 -5.88 17.86
N ASP A 154 -9.95 -6.56 16.93
CA ASP A 154 -9.38 -6.86 15.62
C ASP A 154 -9.22 -5.59 14.76
N VAL A 155 -10.22 -4.69 14.80
CA VAL A 155 -10.11 -3.36 14.17
C VAL A 155 -8.97 -2.53 14.78
N GLN A 156 -8.82 -2.53 16.11
CA GLN A 156 -7.74 -1.80 16.77
C GLN A 156 -6.35 -2.37 16.47
N ARG A 157 -6.23 -3.70 16.38
CA ARG A 157 -5.00 -4.35 15.94
C ARG A 157 -4.65 -3.94 14.50
N LEU A 158 -5.63 -4.00 13.60
CA LEU A 158 -5.42 -3.58 12.21
C LEU A 158 -5.06 -2.09 12.10
N SER A 159 -5.74 -1.21 12.84
CA SER A 159 -5.38 0.21 12.95
C SER A 159 -3.92 0.39 13.36
N ASP A 160 -3.45 -0.40 14.32
CA ASP A 160 -2.06 -0.33 14.77
C ASP A 160 -1.08 -0.80 13.69
N ASP A 161 -1.34 -1.93 13.04
CA ASP A 161 -0.46 -2.44 11.99
C ASP A 161 -0.41 -1.50 10.77
N ILE A 162 -1.56 -0.94 10.35
CA ILE A 162 -1.62 0.04 9.26
C ILE A 162 -0.88 1.33 9.64
N ALA A 163 -1.12 1.89 10.82
CA ALA A 163 -0.44 3.11 11.26
C ALA A 163 1.09 2.92 11.36
N ARG A 164 1.54 1.74 11.80
CA ARG A 164 2.96 1.36 11.84
C ARG A 164 3.55 1.27 10.44
N LEU A 165 2.85 0.62 9.51
CA LEU A 165 3.26 0.52 8.11
C LEU A 165 3.31 1.88 7.42
N GLU A 166 2.29 2.72 7.58
CA GLU A 166 2.25 4.09 7.05
C GLU A 166 3.46 4.90 7.51
N THR A 167 3.71 4.89 8.82
CA THR A 167 4.86 5.60 9.40
C THR A 167 6.17 5.07 8.83
N ALA A 168 6.34 3.75 8.75
CA ALA A 168 7.57 3.14 8.26
C ALA A 168 7.79 3.37 6.76
N VAL A 169 6.74 3.27 5.93
CA VAL A 169 6.81 3.53 4.48
C VAL A 169 7.10 4.99 4.19
N ASP A 170 6.43 5.93 4.87
CA ASP A 170 6.72 7.36 4.73
C ASP A 170 8.16 7.70 5.12
N ASN A 171 8.64 7.07 6.20
CA ASN A 171 9.99 7.23 6.70
C ASN A 171 11.04 6.68 5.72
N VAL A 172 10.76 5.56 5.06
CA VAL A 172 11.59 5.01 3.97
C VAL A 172 11.63 5.96 2.77
N ARG A 173 10.47 6.44 2.31
CA ARG A 173 10.37 7.39 1.18
C ARG A 173 11.18 8.66 1.43
N ARG A 174 11.08 9.24 2.63
CA ARG A 174 11.88 10.41 3.01
C ARG A 174 13.39 10.14 2.96
N ARG A 175 13.85 8.93 3.32
CA ARG A 175 15.28 8.56 3.16
C ARG A 175 15.68 8.45 1.69
N GLU A 176 14.81 7.91 0.84
CA GLU A 176 15.08 7.84 -0.60
C GLU A 176 15.23 9.24 -1.20
N ASP A 177 14.32 10.14 -0.86
CA ASP A 177 14.36 11.54 -1.30
C ASP A 177 15.63 12.25 -0.82
N ASP A 178 16.02 12.08 0.45
CA ASP A 178 17.27 12.64 1.00
C ASP A 178 18.51 12.06 0.29
N MET A 179 18.52 10.76 -0.02
CA MET A 179 19.60 10.13 -0.79
C MET A 179 19.68 10.67 -2.21
N ILE A 180 18.55 10.80 -2.90
CA ILE A 180 18.51 11.35 -4.26
C ILE A 180 18.97 12.81 -4.25
N ALA A 181 18.52 13.61 -3.28
CA ALA A 181 18.89 15.01 -3.16
C ALA A 181 20.40 15.18 -2.88
N HIS A 182 20.97 14.34 -2.01
CA HIS A 182 22.39 14.42 -1.65
C HIS A 182 23.33 13.91 -2.75
N ILE A 183 22.93 12.85 -3.47
CA ILE A 183 23.72 12.26 -4.55
C ILE A 183 23.56 13.08 -5.84
N ASN A 184 22.39 13.69 -6.05
CA ASN A 184 22.02 14.44 -7.23
C ASN A 184 22.35 13.71 -8.56
N PRO A 185 21.82 12.48 -8.75
CA PRO A 185 22.14 11.68 -9.93
C PRO A 185 21.62 12.33 -11.22
N PRO A 186 22.33 12.18 -12.35
CA PRO A 186 21.82 12.66 -13.64
C PRO A 186 20.42 12.09 -13.95
N PRO A 187 19.47 12.89 -14.48
CA PRO A 187 18.07 12.46 -14.64
C PRO A 187 17.88 11.17 -15.44
N PHE A 188 18.76 10.90 -16.42
CA PHE A 188 18.69 9.67 -17.21
C PHE A 188 19.00 8.40 -16.40
N ILE A 189 19.80 8.51 -15.32
CA ILE A 189 20.08 7.40 -14.41
C ILE A 189 18.80 7.00 -13.68
N ILE A 190 18.07 7.96 -13.11
CA ILE A 190 16.82 7.65 -12.39
C ILE A 190 15.71 7.22 -13.36
N LYS A 191 15.60 7.86 -14.53
CA LYS A 191 14.51 7.54 -15.48
C LYS A 191 14.66 6.17 -16.15
N GLN A 192 15.87 5.70 -16.39
CA GLN A 192 16.12 4.49 -17.21
C GLN A 192 16.89 3.39 -16.48
N TYR A 193 17.56 3.72 -15.37
CA TYR A 193 18.47 2.82 -14.65
C TYR A 193 18.27 2.89 -13.12
N ALA A 194 17.04 3.19 -12.64
CA ALA A 194 16.72 3.30 -11.21
C ALA A 194 17.11 2.05 -10.41
N ASP A 195 16.72 0.86 -10.90
CA ASP A 195 17.01 -0.40 -10.20
C ASP A 195 18.51 -0.63 -10.04
N GLU A 196 19.30 -0.33 -11.08
CA GLU A 196 20.75 -0.47 -11.03
C GLU A 196 21.38 0.59 -10.12
N PHE A 197 20.87 1.82 -10.13
CA PHE A 197 21.31 2.88 -9.21
C PHE A 197 21.15 2.46 -7.75
N TRP A 198 19.96 2.01 -7.34
CA TRP A 198 19.70 1.54 -5.98
C TRP A 198 20.54 0.33 -5.61
N LYS A 199 20.65 -0.65 -6.52
CA LYS A 199 21.53 -1.82 -6.33
C LYS A 199 22.99 -1.42 -6.12
N LYS A 200 23.50 -0.44 -6.87
CA LYS A 200 24.87 0.05 -6.69
C LYS A 200 25.06 0.77 -5.35
N LEU A 201 24.03 1.40 -4.82
CA LEU A 201 24.02 1.97 -3.46
C LEU A 201 23.85 0.93 -2.35
N ASN A 202 23.66 -0.35 -2.70
CA ASN A 202 23.34 -1.43 -1.76
C ASN A 202 22.01 -1.20 -1.02
N VAL A 203 21.06 -0.55 -1.70
CA VAL A 203 19.68 -0.34 -1.24
C VAL A 203 18.79 -1.36 -1.95
N TYR A 204 18.10 -2.20 -1.18
CA TYR A 204 17.08 -3.08 -1.73
C TYR A 204 15.80 -2.28 -1.92
N HIS A 205 15.71 -1.53 -3.02
CA HIS A 205 14.52 -0.74 -3.33
C HIS A 205 13.33 -1.67 -3.61
N VAL A 206 12.61 -2.00 -2.55
CA VAL A 206 11.30 -2.62 -2.60
C VAL A 206 10.33 -1.46 -2.73
N GLY A 207 9.48 -1.47 -3.76
CA GLY A 207 8.41 -0.48 -3.91
C GLY A 207 7.38 -0.65 -2.79
N LEU A 208 7.74 -0.21 -1.58
CA LEU A 208 6.95 -0.42 -0.38
C LEU A 208 5.66 0.40 -0.50
N SER A 209 4.55 -0.33 -0.53
CA SER A 209 3.21 0.21 -0.39
C SER A 209 2.58 -0.35 0.88
N VAL A 210 1.73 0.47 1.51
CA VAL A 210 0.90 0.00 2.61
C VAL A 210 -0.23 -0.84 2.00
N PRO A 211 -0.44 -2.09 2.42
CA PRO A 211 -1.46 -2.97 1.89
C PRO A 211 -2.80 -2.70 2.53
N TYR A 212 -3.39 -1.56 2.21
CA TYR A 212 -4.70 -1.22 2.74
C TYR A 212 -5.74 -2.26 2.30
N PRO A 213 -6.55 -2.81 3.23
CA PRO A 213 -7.74 -3.54 2.86
C PRO A 213 -8.72 -2.61 2.14
N VAL A 214 -9.27 -3.08 1.02
CA VAL A 214 -10.15 -2.27 0.16
C VAL A 214 -11.49 -2.96 0.00
N TYR A 215 -12.55 -2.27 0.41
CA TYR A 215 -13.93 -2.72 0.36
C TYR A 215 -14.68 -1.91 -0.69
N ARG A 216 -15.37 -2.60 -1.60
CA ARG A 216 -15.97 -1.94 -2.76
C ARG A 216 -17.44 -2.29 -2.93
N PHE A 217 -18.28 -1.27 -2.94
CA PHE A 217 -19.68 -1.36 -3.32
C PHE A 217 -19.78 -1.11 -4.83
N GLU A 218 -20.39 -2.02 -5.58
CA GLU A 218 -20.56 -1.88 -7.03
C GLU A 218 -22.02 -1.98 -7.41
N TYR A 219 -22.45 -1.10 -8.32
CA TYR A 219 -23.73 -1.16 -9.00
C TYR A 219 -23.51 -1.11 -10.51
N THR A 220 -24.24 -1.95 -11.22
CA THR A 220 -24.36 -1.93 -12.68
C THR A 220 -25.84 -1.93 -13.02
N SER A 221 -26.29 -1.01 -13.87
CA SER A 221 -27.67 -0.97 -14.33
C SER A 221 -28.04 -2.23 -15.11
N ALA A 222 -29.34 -2.55 -15.18
CA ALA A 222 -29.83 -3.73 -15.89
C ALA A 222 -29.44 -3.75 -17.38
N ASP A 223 -29.27 -2.57 -17.99
CA ASP A 223 -28.83 -2.41 -19.39
C ASP A 223 -27.29 -2.27 -19.54
N GLY A 224 -26.55 -2.34 -18.44
CA GLY A 224 -25.08 -2.30 -18.40
C GLY A 224 -24.46 -0.94 -18.75
N LYS A 225 -25.28 0.10 -18.95
CA LYS A 225 -24.79 1.42 -19.38
C LYS A 225 -24.27 2.27 -18.24
N GLU A 226 -24.85 2.12 -17.05
CA GLU A 226 -24.45 2.85 -15.86
C GLU A 226 -23.70 1.92 -14.92
N ASN A 227 -22.52 2.36 -14.51
CA ASN A 227 -21.71 1.67 -13.53
C ASN A 227 -21.30 2.67 -12.47
N ARG A 228 -21.59 2.38 -11.22
CA ARG A 228 -21.17 3.19 -10.07
C ARG A 228 -20.43 2.29 -9.09
N ALA A 229 -19.35 2.80 -8.52
CA ALA A 229 -18.67 2.10 -7.45
C ALA A 229 -18.19 3.07 -6.39
N VAL A 230 -18.35 2.67 -5.13
CA VAL A 230 -17.80 3.35 -3.96
C VAL A 230 -16.78 2.43 -3.35
N THR A 231 -15.61 2.98 -3.04
CA THR A 231 -14.50 2.22 -2.46
C THR A 231 -14.19 2.81 -1.10
N VAL A 232 -14.13 1.96 -0.09
CA VAL A 232 -13.71 2.30 1.27
C VAL A 232 -12.38 1.60 1.53
N THR A 233 -11.33 2.40 1.63
CA THR A 233 -9.97 1.95 1.93
C THR A 233 -9.79 2.01 3.45
N LEU A 234 -9.37 0.90 4.08
CA LEU A 234 -9.14 0.87 5.51
C LEU A 234 -7.76 1.45 5.86
N ASP A 235 -7.62 2.75 5.66
CA ASP A 235 -6.50 3.57 6.14
C ASP A 235 -6.69 3.98 7.60
N THR A 236 -5.68 4.65 8.18
CA THR A 236 -5.73 5.06 9.60
C THR A 236 -6.98 5.88 9.96
N PRO A 237 -7.37 6.94 9.21
CA PRO A 237 -8.61 7.67 9.49
C PRO A 237 -9.87 6.81 9.45
N THR A 238 -9.98 5.91 8.46
CA THR A 238 -11.14 5.04 8.32
C THR A 238 -11.23 4.03 9.47
N LEU A 239 -10.10 3.45 9.89
CA LEU A 239 -10.03 2.50 10.99
C LEU A 239 -10.28 3.14 12.35
N ASP A 240 -9.85 4.39 12.55
CA ASP A 240 -10.18 5.18 13.75
C ASP A 240 -11.69 5.45 13.81
N ALA A 241 -12.30 5.92 12.71
CA ALA A 241 -13.75 6.15 12.64
C ALA A 241 -14.58 4.87 12.81
N LEU A 242 -14.09 3.74 12.28
CA LEU A 242 -14.69 2.43 12.48
C LEU A 242 -14.61 2.01 13.95
N SER A 243 -13.45 2.16 14.58
CA SER A 243 -13.25 1.86 16.00
C SER A 243 -14.21 2.67 16.89
N GLU A 244 -14.33 3.97 16.65
CA GLU A 244 -15.25 4.85 17.37
C GLU A 244 -16.71 4.46 17.17
N THR A 245 -17.08 4.05 15.94
CA THR A 245 -18.45 3.63 15.64
C THR A 245 -18.79 2.30 16.31
N LEU A 246 -17.87 1.33 16.32
CA LEU A 246 -18.06 0.07 17.02
C LEU A 246 -18.12 0.28 18.53
N GLU A 247 -17.23 1.08 19.11
CA GLU A 247 -17.25 1.40 20.54
C GLU A 247 -18.58 2.03 20.95
N ARG A 248 -19.08 3.01 20.18
CA ARG A 248 -20.37 3.65 20.43
C ARG A 248 -21.53 2.64 20.39
N LYS A 249 -21.54 1.74 19.40
CA LYS A 249 -22.57 0.68 19.28
C LYS A 249 -22.49 -0.31 20.45
N ILE A 250 -21.29 -0.74 20.84
CA ILE A 250 -21.06 -1.64 21.99
C ILE A 250 -21.51 -0.98 23.29
N ARG A 251 -21.16 0.29 23.50
CA ARG A 251 -21.54 1.07 24.68
C ARG A 251 -23.06 1.20 24.82
N TRP A 252 -23.75 1.41 23.69
CA TRP A 252 -25.21 1.46 23.67
C TRP A 252 -25.84 0.10 24.00
N ALA A 253 -25.27 -1.00 23.48
CA ALA A 253 -25.75 -2.36 23.76
C ALA A 253 -25.44 -2.86 25.18
N TRP A 254 -24.30 -2.45 25.76
CA TRP A 254 -23.86 -2.84 27.11
C TRP A 254 -23.29 -1.64 27.90
N PRO A 255 -24.16 -0.77 28.46
CA PRO A 255 -23.75 0.43 29.17
C PRO A 255 -22.89 0.18 30.41
N GLU A 256 -23.09 -0.95 31.10
CA GLU A 256 -22.37 -1.30 32.33
C GLU A 256 -20.87 -1.60 32.09
N GLY A 257 -20.47 -1.83 30.84
CA GLY A 257 -19.08 -2.10 30.48
C GLY A 257 -18.15 -0.88 30.49
N GLY A 258 -18.69 0.33 30.71
CA GLY A 258 -17.93 1.58 30.71
C GLY A 258 -17.43 2.02 29.33
N GLU A 259 -16.86 3.23 29.29
CA GLU A 259 -16.20 3.77 28.12
C GLU A 259 -14.82 3.14 27.94
N ARG A 260 -14.51 2.71 26.72
CA ARG A 260 -13.23 2.07 26.39
C ARG A 260 -12.32 3.10 25.73
N THR A 261 -11.14 3.30 26.29
CA THR A 261 -10.12 4.11 25.64
C THR A 261 -9.66 3.43 24.35
N LEU A 262 -9.73 4.14 23.23
CA LEU A 262 -9.35 3.63 21.92
C LEU A 262 -7.90 4.04 21.59
N MET A 263 -7.14 3.14 20.96
CA MET A 263 -5.81 3.45 20.43
C MET A 263 -5.90 4.20 19.09
N THR A 264 -6.35 5.46 19.13
CA THR A 264 -6.46 6.30 17.93
C THR A 264 -5.12 6.89 17.53
N ALA A 265 -5.00 7.36 16.29
CA ALA A 265 -3.84 8.14 15.84
C ALA A 265 -3.58 9.36 16.76
N GLN A 266 -4.64 10.03 17.21
CA GLN A 266 -4.54 11.17 18.12
C GLN A 266 -3.97 10.75 19.49
N LEU A 267 -4.42 9.62 20.05
CA LEU A 267 -3.84 9.12 21.30
C LEU A 267 -2.36 8.78 21.12
N ARG A 268 -2.01 8.06 20.05
CA ARG A 268 -0.60 7.74 19.75
C ARG A 268 0.26 9.00 19.66
N GLN A 269 -0.26 10.06 19.03
CA GLN A 269 0.43 11.34 18.92
C GLN A 269 0.63 12.01 20.29
N ARG A 270 -0.39 12.04 21.15
CA ARG A 270 -0.26 12.56 22.52
C ARG A 270 0.78 11.80 23.35
N ILE A 271 0.85 10.48 23.20
CA ILE A 271 1.86 9.67 23.90
C ILE A 271 3.27 9.98 23.40
N LYS A 272 3.47 10.15 22.08
CA LYS A 272 4.75 10.58 21.50
C LYS A 272 5.17 11.95 22.03
N GLU A 273 4.24 12.90 22.13
CA GLU A 273 4.49 14.23 22.69
C GLU A 273 4.85 14.18 24.17
N ARG A 274 4.09 13.43 24.98
CA ARG A 274 4.39 13.20 26.41
C ARG A 274 5.80 12.65 26.61
N ASP A 275 6.20 11.72 25.75
CA ASP A 275 7.50 11.06 25.79
C ASP A 275 8.61 11.88 25.08
N ASN A 276 8.33 13.14 24.72
CA ASN A 276 9.24 14.04 24.01
C ASN A 276 9.86 13.42 22.76
N TYR A 277 9.08 12.63 22.02
CA TYR A 277 9.52 11.88 20.84
C TYR A 277 10.82 11.10 21.09
N THR A 278 10.90 10.48 22.27
CA THR A 278 12.08 9.74 22.75
C THR A 278 11.68 8.33 23.16
N CYS A 279 12.49 7.35 22.78
CA CYS A 279 12.33 5.95 23.12
C CYS A 279 12.46 5.75 24.63
N GLN A 280 11.41 5.22 25.25
CA GLN A 280 11.31 4.95 26.68
C GLN A 280 11.87 3.59 27.10
N ASN A 281 12.38 2.78 26.16
CA ASN A 281 12.99 1.51 26.49
C ASN A 281 14.27 1.75 27.32
N PRO A 282 14.43 1.10 28.49
CA PRO A 282 15.61 1.26 29.33
C PRO A 282 16.91 0.99 28.54
N GLY A 283 17.84 1.94 28.61
CA GLY A 283 19.15 1.87 27.93
C GLY A 283 19.17 2.31 26.47
N CYS A 284 18.04 2.71 25.87
CA CYS A 284 18.02 3.24 24.49
C CYS A 284 18.08 4.78 24.46
N GLY A 285 16.98 5.46 24.83
CA GLY A 285 16.92 6.93 24.83
C GLY A 285 17.11 7.60 23.45
N ASN A 286 16.99 6.86 22.35
CA ASN A 286 17.02 7.46 21.01
C ASN A 286 15.78 8.34 20.79
N SER A 287 15.98 9.48 20.12
CA SER A 287 14.91 10.44 19.85
C SER A 287 15.02 10.98 18.43
N ILE A 288 13.92 11.55 17.93
CA ILE A 288 13.91 12.23 16.63
C ILE A 288 14.86 13.44 16.59
N MET A 289 15.26 13.97 17.75
CA MET A 289 16.22 15.08 17.84
C MET A 289 17.65 14.61 17.54
N ARG A 290 17.97 13.34 17.81
CA ARG A 290 19.27 12.72 17.49
C ARG A 290 19.26 12.09 16.09
N GLU A 291 18.18 11.42 15.74
CA GLU A 291 17.99 10.75 14.46
C GLU A 291 16.66 11.23 13.85
N ARG A 292 16.72 12.27 13.00
CA ARG A 292 15.52 12.96 12.45
C ARG A 292 14.51 12.01 11.80
N ILE A 293 15.00 10.89 11.27
CA ILE A 293 14.23 9.91 10.51
C ILE A 293 14.04 8.63 11.35
N LEU A 294 14.07 8.72 12.68
CA LEU A 294 13.76 7.61 13.58
C LEU A 294 12.26 7.29 13.55
N VAL A 295 11.93 6.01 13.31
CA VAL A 295 10.56 5.51 13.48
C VAL A 295 10.29 5.25 14.97
N LEU A 296 9.26 5.92 15.47
CA LEU A 296 8.74 5.76 16.84
C LEU A 296 7.33 5.22 16.81
N GLU A 297 7.07 4.26 17.68
CA GLU A 297 5.82 3.52 17.81
C GLU A 297 5.34 3.58 19.25
N VAL A 298 4.02 3.63 19.42
CA VAL A 298 3.40 3.58 20.74
C VAL A 298 3.00 2.15 21.01
N VAL A 299 3.43 1.62 22.14
CA VAL A 299 3.17 0.23 22.52
C VAL A 299 2.64 0.17 23.95
N HIS A 300 1.90 -0.89 24.27
CA HIS A 300 1.47 -1.16 25.63
C HIS A 300 2.63 -1.65 26.49
N LYS A 301 2.73 -1.24 27.75
CA LYS A 301 3.67 -1.79 28.75
C LYS A 301 3.25 -3.21 29.10
N VAL A 302 2.00 -3.38 29.50
CA VAL A 302 1.33 -4.67 29.69
C VAL A 302 0.51 -5.00 28.43
N PRO A 303 0.74 -6.14 27.74
CA PRO A 303 -0.04 -6.53 26.57
C PRO A 303 -1.54 -6.62 26.86
N LEU A 304 -2.37 -6.32 25.86
CA LEU A 304 -3.84 -6.48 25.96
C LEU A 304 -4.25 -7.91 26.34
N SER A 305 -3.52 -8.92 25.85
CA SER A 305 -3.75 -10.34 26.20
C SER A 305 -3.53 -10.63 27.69
N ASN A 306 -2.73 -9.80 28.37
CA ASN A 306 -2.38 -9.94 29.78
C ASN A 306 -3.12 -8.93 30.66
N GLY A 307 -4.25 -8.39 30.19
CA GLY A 307 -5.08 -7.44 30.95
C GLY A 307 -4.64 -5.98 30.88
N GLY A 308 -3.72 -5.63 29.97
CA GLY A 308 -3.42 -4.24 29.67
C GLY A 308 -4.60 -3.49 29.05
N ASN A 309 -4.57 -2.16 29.11
CA ASN A 309 -5.56 -1.27 28.51
C ASN A 309 -4.89 -0.20 27.62
N ASN A 310 -5.69 0.60 26.91
CA ASN A 310 -5.18 1.70 26.10
C ASN A 310 -5.02 3.02 26.90
N GLU A 311 -5.05 2.96 28.24
CA GLU A 311 -4.86 4.17 29.04
C GLU A 311 -3.43 4.70 28.91
N PRO A 312 -3.22 6.02 28.89
CA PRO A 312 -1.90 6.61 28.74
C PRO A 312 -0.83 6.00 29.67
N GLU A 313 -1.19 5.65 30.89
CA GLU A 313 -0.30 5.06 31.90
C GLU A 313 0.27 3.71 31.44
N ASN A 314 -0.50 2.93 30.70
CA ASN A 314 -0.07 1.66 30.12
C ASN A 314 0.59 1.83 28.75
N LEU A 315 0.70 3.04 28.20
CA LEU A 315 1.33 3.30 26.91
C LEU A 315 2.72 3.90 27.05
N GLN A 316 3.60 3.60 26.10
CA GLN A 316 4.93 4.19 26.00
C GLN A 316 5.42 4.23 24.55
N THR A 317 6.26 5.21 24.25
CA THR A 317 6.91 5.38 22.96
C THR A 317 8.21 4.59 22.89
N LEU A 318 8.35 3.69 21.92
CA LEU A 318 9.59 2.95 21.65
C LEU A 318 10.06 3.23 20.22
N CYS A 319 11.37 3.13 19.97
CA CYS A 319 11.88 3.11 18.60
C CYS A 319 11.65 1.73 17.96
N TRP A 320 11.56 1.70 16.63
CA TRP A 320 11.31 0.48 15.85
C TRP A 320 12.30 -0.66 16.20
N ARG A 321 13.57 -0.34 16.51
CA ARG A 321 14.59 -1.32 16.95
C ARG A 321 14.20 -1.99 18.27
N CYS A 322 13.75 -1.21 19.25
CA CYS A 322 13.29 -1.71 20.54
C CYS A 322 11.96 -2.47 20.42
N VAL A 323 11.04 -2.02 19.57
CA VAL A 323 9.79 -2.75 19.28
C VAL A 323 10.10 -4.11 18.66
N ARG A 324 10.94 -4.16 17.62
CA ARG A 324 11.36 -5.41 16.99
C ARG A 324 12.00 -6.37 17.99
N GLY A 325 12.93 -5.89 18.81
CA GLY A 325 13.57 -6.68 19.85
C GLY A 325 12.60 -7.19 20.92
N ARG A 326 11.57 -6.40 21.27
CA ARG A 326 10.50 -6.84 22.17
C ARG A 326 9.65 -7.95 21.54
N ASN A 327 9.23 -7.79 20.29
CA ASN A 327 8.37 -8.76 19.61
C ASN A 327 9.07 -10.11 19.44
N LEU A 328 10.39 -10.14 19.28
CA LEU A 328 11.18 -11.38 19.26
C LEU A 328 11.24 -12.10 20.61
N ARG A 329 11.05 -11.41 21.74
CA ARG A 329 11.03 -12.02 23.09
C ARG A 329 9.65 -12.52 23.49
N LEU A 330 8.60 -12.05 22.82
CA LEU A 330 7.21 -12.39 23.09
C LEU A 330 6.66 -13.46 22.14
N ALA A 331 7.39 -13.78 21.07
CA ALA A 331 7.08 -14.83 20.10
C ALA A 331 7.71 -16.16 20.53
#